data_AF-A0A7L4TGL1-F1
#
_entry.id   AF-A0A7L4TGL1-F1
#
_cell.length_a   1.000
_cell.length_b   1.000
_cell.length_c   1.000
_cell.angle_alpha   90.00
_cell.angle_beta   90.00
_cell.angle_gamma   90.00
#
_symmetry.space_group_name_H-M   'P 1'
#
loop_
_entity.id
_entity.type
_entity.pdbx_description
1 polymer ?
#
loop_
_entity_poly.entity_id
_entity_poly.type
_entity_poly.pdbx_seq_one_letter_code
_entity_poly.pdbx_strand_id
1 'polypeptide(L)'
;NSLAKLEGTDRLQKAATKLAASPDPESQKAAFSDFSSEFADFLKGKVAENQLYFARCPMANNNAGGFWLSHEEAIQNPFFGEKMLKCGSIQETIK
;
A
#
# COMPACT_ATOMS: atom_id res chain seq x y z
N ASN A 1 4.97 18.21 7.54
CA ASN A 1 4.82 16.91 6.87
C ASN A 1 5.74 15.91 7.58
N SER A 2 5.20 14.98 8.36
CA SER A 2 5.92 14.21 9.39
C SER A 2 7.00 13.25 8.84
N LEU A 3 6.90 12.85 7.57
CA LEU A 3 7.88 11.98 6.90
C LEU A 3 9.18 12.70 6.53
N ALA A 4 9.16 14.03 6.37
CA ALA A 4 10.32 14.80 5.92
C ALA A 4 11.49 14.84 6.94
N LYS A 5 11.31 14.26 8.12
CA LYS A 5 12.30 14.22 9.21
C LYS A 5 12.97 12.85 9.37
N LEU A 6 12.62 11.87 8.54
CA LEU A 6 13.14 10.51 8.61
C LEU A 6 14.21 10.32 7.52
N GLU A 7 15.36 9.77 7.89
CA GLU A 7 16.42 9.48 6.92
C GLU A 7 15.99 8.32 5.99
N GLY A 8 16.28 8.44 4.69
CA GLY A 8 16.00 7.40 3.70
C GLY A 8 14.53 7.30 3.25
N THR A 9 13.67 8.27 3.56
CA THR A 9 12.24 8.24 3.18
C THR A 9 11.90 8.99 1.89
N ASP A 10 12.88 9.37 1.07
CA ASP A 10 12.62 10.20 -0.12
C ASP A 10 11.60 9.60 -1.08
N ARG A 11 11.68 8.28 -1.31
CA ARG A 11 10.72 7.56 -2.19
C ARG A 11 9.34 7.49 -1.55
N LEU A 12 9.28 7.12 -0.28
CA LEU A 12 8.05 7.06 0.50
C LEU A 12 7.34 8.43 0.56
N GLN A 13 8.09 9.52 0.75
CA GLN A 13 7.56 10.87 0.76
C GLN A 13 7.03 11.30 -0.61
N LYS A 14 7.74 10.96 -1.70
CA LYS A 14 7.27 11.20 -3.07
C LYS A 14 5.98 10.44 -3.34
N ALA A 15 5.92 9.16 -2.97
CA ALA A 15 4.73 8.34 -3.14
C ALA A 15 3.54 8.88 -2.32
N ALA A 16 3.77 9.28 -1.06
CA ALA A 16 2.75 9.88 -0.21
C ALA A 16 2.23 11.21 -0.78
N THR A 17 3.13 12.05 -1.31
CA THR A 17 2.77 13.34 -1.94
C THR A 17 1.96 13.11 -3.21
N LYS A 18 2.37 12.15 -4.04
CA LYS A 18 1.63 11.74 -5.25
C LYS A 18 0.23 11.26 -4.89
N LEU A 19 0.11 10.37 -3.89
CA LEU A 19 -1.17 9.87 -3.41
C LEU A 19 -2.10 11.00 -2.91
N ALA A 20 -1.56 11.95 -2.15
CA ALA A 20 -2.32 13.09 -1.64
C ALA A 20 -2.75 14.07 -2.75
N ALA A 21 -1.99 14.16 -3.83
CA ALA A 21 -2.25 15.05 -4.96
C ALA A 21 -3.08 14.40 -6.10
N SER A 22 -3.38 13.10 -6.01
CA SER A 22 -4.17 12.39 -7.02
C SER A 22 -5.57 13.00 -7.18
N PRO A 23 -5.96 13.46 -8.38
CA PRO A 23 -7.18 14.24 -8.59
C PRO A 23 -8.46 13.39 -8.68
N ASP A 24 -8.33 12.08 -8.89
CA ASP A 24 -9.46 11.19 -9.13
C ASP A 24 -9.26 9.81 -8.45
N PRO A 25 -10.35 9.04 -8.25
CA PRO A 25 -10.26 7.76 -7.54
C PRO A 25 -9.37 6.70 -8.20
N GLU A 26 -9.22 6.71 -9.52
CA GLU A 26 -8.40 5.72 -10.24
C GLU A 26 -6.91 6.05 -10.05
N SER A 27 -6.53 7.31 -10.24
CA SER A 27 -5.16 7.77 -9.98
C SER A 27 -4.79 7.69 -8.49
N GLN A 28 -5.75 7.88 -7.59
CA GLN A 28 -5.54 7.69 -6.15
C GLN A 28 -5.26 6.23 -5.81
N LYS A 29 -6.04 5.29 -6.36
CA LYS A 29 -5.82 3.84 -6.18
C LYS A 29 -4.45 3.40 -6.70
N ALA A 30 -4.06 3.87 -7.87
CA ALA A 30 -2.74 3.57 -8.42
C ALA A 30 -1.62 4.11 -7.52
N ALA A 31 -1.72 5.37 -7.09
CA ALA A 31 -0.75 5.97 -6.18
C ALA A 31 -0.74 5.31 -4.79
N PHE A 32 -1.86 4.78 -4.33
CA PHE A 32 -1.96 4.05 -3.06
C PHE A 32 -1.20 2.74 -3.12
N SER A 33 -1.26 2.04 -4.25
CA SER A 33 -0.44 0.85 -4.49
C SER A 33 1.05 1.17 -4.45
N ASP A 34 1.47 2.24 -5.13
CA ASP A 34 2.87 2.69 -5.13
C ASP A 34 3.34 3.02 -3.69
N PHE A 35 2.54 3.80 -2.96
CA PHE A 35 2.82 4.15 -1.57
C PHE A 35 2.93 2.92 -0.68
N SER A 36 2.01 1.96 -0.82
CA SER A 36 2.02 0.73 -0.01
C SER A 36 3.27 -0.11 -0.24
N SER A 37 3.75 -0.18 -1.49
CA SER A 37 4.99 -0.88 -1.82
C SER A 37 6.21 -0.18 -1.19
N GLU A 38 6.32 1.14 -1.36
CA GLU A 38 7.42 1.92 -0.78
C GLU A 38 7.40 1.89 0.75
N PHE A 39 6.20 1.84 1.34
CA PHE A 39 6.06 1.76 2.79
C PHE A 39 6.44 0.38 3.31
N ALA A 40 6.04 -0.69 2.64
CA ALA A 40 6.47 -2.05 2.98
C ALA A 40 8.00 -2.17 2.89
N ASP A 41 8.62 -1.62 1.84
CA ASP A 41 10.07 -1.61 1.68
C ASP A 41 10.77 -0.79 2.78
N PHE A 42 10.20 0.35 3.17
CA PHE A 42 10.71 1.14 4.30
C PHE A 42 10.63 0.39 5.64
N LEU A 43 9.58 -0.42 5.82
CA LEU A 43 9.38 -1.22 7.03
C LEU A 43 10.30 -2.45 7.09
N LYS A 44 10.85 -2.91 5.95
CA LYS A 44 11.79 -4.05 5.94
C LYS A 44 13.00 -3.76 6.81
N GLY A 45 13.26 -4.66 7.76
CA GLY A 45 14.36 -4.54 8.71
C GLY A 45 14.09 -3.56 9.86
N LYS A 46 12.90 -2.98 9.94
CA LYS A 46 12.41 -2.25 11.11
C LYS A 46 11.41 -3.12 11.86
N VAL A 47 11.43 -3.05 13.18
CA VAL A 47 10.40 -3.68 14.01
C VAL A 47 9.12 -2.87 13.84
N ALA A 48 8.06 -3.50 13.34
CA ALA A 48 6.75 -2.89 13.33
C ALA A 48 6.15 -3.00 14.74
N GLU A 49 5.58 -1.91 15.27
CA GLU A 49 4.91 -1.97 16.58
C GLU A 49 3.73 -2.95 16.60
N ASN A 50 3.13 -3.18 15.43
CA ASN A 50 2.01 -4.10 15.23
C ASN A 50 2.24 -4.93 13.97
N GLN A 51 1.70 -6.16 13.95
CA GLN A 51 1.75 -7.03 12.79
C GLN A 51 1.03 -6.38 11.60
N LEU A 52 1.72 -6.30 10.46
CA LEU A 52 1.18 -5.80 9.21
C LEU A 52 1.20 -6.89 8.15
N TYR A 53 0.16 -6.93 7.34
CA TYR A 53 0.00 -7.86 6.23
C TYR A 53 0.14 -7.07 4.93
N PHE A 54 1.15 -7.40 4.14
CA PHE A 54 1.34 -6.86 2.81
C PHE A 54 0.62 -7.77 1.82
N ALA A 55 -0.43 -7.27 1.18
CA ALA A 55 -1.29 -8.03 0.29
C ALA A 55 -1.25 -7.48 -1.13
N ARG A 56 -1.57 -8.35 -2.10
CA ARG A 56 -1.60 -8.02 -3.52
C ARG A 56 -2.87 -8.53 -4.17
N CYS A 57 -3.45 -7.72 -5.04
CA CYS A 57 -4.50 -8.09 -5.98
C CYS A 57 -3.92 -8.01 -7.40
N PRO A 58 -3.82 -9.11 -8.15
CA PRO A 58 -3.24 -9.07 -9.51
C PRO A 58 -4.12 -8.33 -10.52
N MET A 59 -5.42 -8.18 -10.25
CA MET A 59 -6.38 -7.55 -11.16
C MET A 59 -6.48 -6.04 -11.02
N ALA A 60 -5.95 -5.46 -9.93
CA ALA A 60 -5.97 -4.01 -9.72
C ALA A 60 -5.14 -3.27 -10.80
N ASN A 61 -5.42 -1.98 -10.99
CA ASN A 61 -4.75 -1.12 -11.98
C ASN A 61 -4.70 -1.75 -13.39
N ASN A 62 -5.85 -2.12 -13.94
CA ASN A 62 -5.95 -2.72 -15.28
C ASN A 62 -5.07 -3.97 -15.45
N ASN A 63 -5.11 -4.89 -14.47
CA ASN A 63 -4.30 -6.12 -14.41
C ASN A 63 -2.78 -5.93 -14.27
N ALA A 64 -2.30 -4.72 -14.00
CA ALA A 64 -0.90 -4.51 -13.59
C ALA A 64 -0.66 -5.03 -12.15
N GLY A 65 -1.73 -5.11 -11.37
CA GLY A 65 -1.73 -5.46 -9.97
C GLY A 65 -1.71 -4.24 -9.05
N GLY A 66 -2.05 -4.48 -7.80
CA GLY A 66 -2.10 -3.46 -6.77
C GLY A 66 -1.76 -4.04 -5.41
N PHE A 67 -1.02 -3.27 -4.63
CA PHE A 67 -0.50 -3.65 -3.33
C PHE A 67 -1.12 -2.82 -2.22
N TRP A 68 -1.29 -3.39 -1.04
CA TRP A 68 -1.71 -2.65 0.15
C TRP A 68 -1.18 -3.27 1.42
N LEU A 69 -1.15 -2.47 2.48
CA LEU A 69 -0.86 -2.92 3.84
C LEU A 69 -2.16 -2.95 4.66
N SER A 70 -2.30 -3.97 5.50
CA SER A 70 -3.45 -4.17 6.38
C SER A 70 -2.97 -4.56 7.78
N HIS A 71 -3.70 -4.14 8.82
CA HIS A 71 -3.53 -4.66 10.18
C HIS A 71 -4.33 -5.94 10.41
N GLU A 72 -5.25 -6.26 9.49
CA GLU A 72 -6.09 -7.45 9.52
C GLU A 72 -5.56 -8.51 8.55
N GLU A 73 -5.58 -9.77 8.97
CA GLU A 73 -5.26 -10.92 8.12
C GLU A 73 -6.30 -11.13 7.02
N ALA A 74 -7.55 -10.72 7.28
CA ALA A 74 -8.62 -10.84 6.31
C ALA A 74 -8.35 -9.96 5.09
N ILE A 75 -8.43 -10.54 3.89
CA ILE A 75 -8.32 -9.80 2.64
C ILE A 75 -9.54 -8.88 2.49
N GLN A 76 -9.27 -7.58 2.54
CA GLN A 76 -10.21 -6.50 2.24
C GLN A 76 -9.63 -5.61 1.14
N ASN A 77 -9.97 -5.93 -0.11
CA ASN A 77 -9.41 -5.28 -1.29
C ASN A 77 -9.91 -3.82 -1.44
N PRO A 78 -9.02 -2.82 -1.38
CA PRO A 78 -9.42 -1.40 -1.46
C PRO A 78 -9.67 -0.91 -2.89
N PHE A 79 -9.28 -1.69 -3.91
CA PHE A 79 -9.30 -1.25 -5.31
C PHE A 79 -10.68 -1.38 -5.96
N PHE A 80 -11.48 -2.35 -5.54
CA PHE A 80 -12.74 -2.70 -6.21
C PHE A 80 -14.00 -2.55 -5.34
N GLY A 81 -13.86 -2.05 -4.11
CA GLY A 81 -14.96 -1.96 -3.16
C GLY A 81 -15.60 -3.32 -2.91
N GLU A 82 -16.92 -3.33 -2.70
CA GLU A 82 -17.67 -4.54 -2.34
C GLU A 82 -17.66 -5.62 -3.44
N LYS A 83 -17.44 -5.24 -4.70
CA LYS A 83 -17.51 -6.16 -5.85
C LYS A 83 -16.48 -7.27 -5.79
N MET A 84 -15.30 -7.02 -5.22
CA MET A 84 -14.19 -7.98 -5.16
C MET A 84 -13.42 -7.88 -3.84
N LEU A 85 -14.14 -7.71 -2.72
CA LEU A 85 -13.55 -7.45 -1.42
C LEU A 85 -12.58 -8.54 -0.95
N LYS A 86 -12.80 -9.79 -1.36
CA LYS A 86 -11.94 -10.95 -1.03
C LYS A 86 -10.88 -11.27 -2.09
N CYS A 87 -10.73 -10.44 -3.12
CA CYS A 87 -9.75 -10.69 -4.19
C CYS A 87 -8.35 -10.23 -3.75
N GLY A 88 -7.42 -11.19 -3.71
CA GLY A 88 -6.01 -10.93 -3.43
C GLY A 88 -5.44 -11.98 -2.48
N SER A 89 -4.16 -11.85 -2.19
CA SER A 89 -3.46 -12.72 -1.24
C SER A 89 -2.36 -11.98 -0.50
N ILE A 90 -2.14 -12.40 0.75
CA ILE A 90 -1.02 -11.93 1.58
C ILE A 90 0.27 -12.40 0.91
N GLN A 91 1.17 -11.47 0.62
CA GLN A 91 2.49 -11.73 0.07
C GLN A 91 3.53 -11.82 1.20
N GLU A 92 3.40 -10.97 2.21
CA GLU A 92 4.37 -10.85 3.29
C GLU A 92 3.67 -10.47 4.61
N THR A 93 4.20 -10.95 5.73
CA THR A 93 3.79 -10.53 7.07
C THR A 93 4.97 -9.84 7.73
N ILE A 94 4.80 -8.56 8.05
CA ILE A 94 5.81 -7.70 8.67
C ILE A 94 5.53 -7.69 10.19
N LYS A 95 6.56 -8.01 10.98
CA LYS A 95 6.50 -8.17 12.44
C LYS A 95 7.60 -7.35 13.13
#